data_AF-A0A2N2DZ23-F1
#
_entry.id   AF-A0A2N2DZ23-F1
#
_cell.length_a   1.000
_cell.length_b   1.000
_cell.length_c   1.000
_cell.angle_alpha   90.00
_cell.angle_beta   90.00
_cell.angle_gamma   90.00
#
_symmetry.space_group_name_H-M   'P 1'
#
loop_
_entity.id
_entity.type
_entity.pdbx_description
1 polymer ?
#
loop_
_entity_poly.entity_id
_entity_poly.type
_entity_poly.pdbx_seq_one_letter_code
_entity_poly.pdbx_strand_id
1 'polypeptide(L)'
;METIYYSSYISGLKVISSDSAEPGLSEKTGCKNKVASLLDFISKNNDFSYTIGKDLKSGQCFLCERYEKSIFSTLKGKKVSIYQLKPCVKDSVETYWSDRYIINEGCEVLKEEIITDLYEFLTILDKNKLMRICYFPEKINGIPQDDQDLVDRAIIKYRMYGESIMKVVMEHHPQLFERVKAGIDAGLFKEYGI
;
A
#
# COMPACT_ATOMS: atom_id res chain seq x y z
N MET A 1 -10.77 6.19 -24.71
CA MET A 1 -10.81 7.11 -23.56
C MET A 1 -10.07 6.44 -22.43
N GLU A 2 -9.07 7.11 -21.88
CA GLU A 2 -8.32 6.59 -20.73
C GLU A 2 -9.23 6.60 -19.49
N THR A 3 -9.15 5.59 -18.63
CA THR A 3 -9.96 5.50 -17.41
C THR A 3 -9.02 5.50 -16.22
N ILE A 4 -9.31 6.34 -15.23
CA ILE A 4 -8.48 6.50 -14.04
C ILE A 4 -9.26 6.03 -12.82
N TYR A 5 -8.59 5.26 -11.97
CA TYR A 5 -9.14 4.74 -10.73
C TYR A 5 -8.46 5.36 -9.53
N TYR A 6 -9.26 5.78 -8.55
CA TYR A 6 -8.82 6.32 -7.27
C TYR A 6 -9.50 5.56 -6.14
N SER A 7 -8.78 5.21 -5.08
CA SER A 7 -9.32 4.45 -3.94
C SER A 7 -9.28 5.31 -2.68
N SER A 8 -10.34 5.27 -1.87
CA SER A 8 -10.43 5.99 -0.59
C SER A 8 -11.30 5.23 0.42
N TYR A 9 -11.09 5.50 1.71
CA TYR A 9 -11.99 5.07 2.78
C TYR A 9 -13.28 5.90 2.84
N ILE A 10 -13.32 7.06 2.19
CA ILE A 10 -14.49 7.94 2.14
C ILE A 10 -15.36 7.50 0.96
N SER A 11 -16.64 7.24 1.23
CA SER A 11 -17.66 6.90 0.22
C SER A 11 -18.46 8.13 -0.24
N GLY A 12 -19.05 8.06 -1.43
CA GLY A 12 -19.99 9.07 -1.94
C GLY A 12 -19.34 10.33 -2.52
N LEU A 13 -18.02 10.32 -2.79
CA LEU A 13 -17.32 11.46 -3.38
C LEU A 13 -17.85 11.77 -4.79
N LYS A 14 -18.01 13.06 -5.10
CA LYS A 14 -18.42 13.55 -6.43
C LYS A 14 -17.27 14.15 -7.21
N VAL A 15 -16.29 14.70 -6.50
CA VAL A 15 -15.08 15.29 -7.05
C VAL A 15 -13.89 14.86 -6.20
N ILE A 16 -12.78 14.49 -6.84
CA ILE A 16 -11.50 14.21 -6.19
C ILE A 16 -10.56 15.38 -6.46
N SER A 17 -10.11 16.08 -5.43
CA SER A 17 -9.13 17.18 -5.53
C SER A 17 -8.13 17.13 -4.39
N SER A 18 -6.94 17.71 -4.59
CA SER A 18 -5.91 17.90 -3.57
C SER A 18 -6.39 18.67 -2.34
N ASP A 19 -7.36 19.58 -2.51
CA ASP A 19 -7.94 20.40 -1.44
C ASP A 19 -8.94 19.65 -0.54
N SER A 20 -9.32 18.42 -0.91
CA SER A 20 -10.24 17.64 -0.08
C SER A 20 -9.53 17.16 1.19
N ALA A 21 -10.21 17.36 2.33
CA ALA A 21 -9.71 17.26 3.70
C ALA A 21 -9.30 15.84 4.17
N GLU A 22 -8.58 15.07 3.35
CA GLU A 22 -7.91 13.85 3.78
C GLU A 22 -6.54 14.22 4.39
N PRO A 23 -6.36 14.09 5.72
CA PRO A 23 -5.08 14.39 6.35
C PRO A 23 -4.02 13.38 5.89
N GLY A 24 -2.85 13.87 5.47
CA GLY A 24 -1.63 13.04 5.35
C GLY A 24 -1.22 12.57 3.96
N LEU A 25 -1.91 12.98 2.88
CA LEU A 25 -1.46 12.73 1.50
C LEU A 25 -1.48 14.06 0.73
N SER A 26 -0.33 14.72 0.65
CA SER A 26 -0.16 15.97 -0.11
C SER A 26 -0.39 15.80 -1.62
N GLU A 27 -0.40 14.56 -2.12
CA GLU A 27 -0.66 14.24 -3.53
C GLU A 27 -1.70 13.13 -3.65
N LYS A 28 -2.83 13.43 -4.31
CA LYS A 28 -3.82 12.42 -4.68
C LYS A 28 -3.42 11.77 -5.99
N THR A 29 -3.23 10.45 -5.96
CA THR A 29 -2.78 9.69 -7.13
C THR A 29 -3.87 8.73 -7.62
N GLY A 30 -4.16 8.76 -8.91
CA GLY A 30 -4.97 7.76 -9.60
C GLY A 30 -4.11 6.77 -10.40
N CYS A 31 -4.68 5.62 -10.78
CA CYS A 31 -4.03 4.61 -11.62
C CYS A 31 -4.95 4.16 -12.76
N LYS A 32 -4.40 3.76 -13.92
CA LYS A 32 -5.23 3.17 -15.01
C LYS A 32 -5.82 1.81 -14.66
N ASN A 33 -5.15 1.08 -13.79
CA ASN A 33 -5.56 -0.25 -13.38
C ASN A 33 -6.29 -0.17 -12.03
N LYS A 34 -7.51 -0.70 -11.98
CA LYS A 34 -8.34 -0.74 -10.77
C LYS A 34 -7.65 -1.44 -9.60
N VAL A 35 -7.06 -2.61 -9.86
CA VAL A 35 -6.35 -3.40 -8.85
C VAL A 35 -5.11 -2.65 -8.36
N ALA A 36 -4.34 -2.04 -9.27
CA ALA A 36 -3.18 -1.24 -8.90
C ALA A 36 -3.55 -0.04 -8.01
N SER A 37 -4.66 0.66 -8.33
CA SER A 37 -5.18 1.75 -7.50
C SER A 37 -5.48 1.30 -6.08
N LEU A 38 -6.18 0.16 -5.94
CA LEU A 38 -6.51 -0.40 -4.63
C LEU A 38 -5.26 -0.83 -3.85
N LEU A 39 -4.34 -1.53 -4.52
CA LEU A 39 -3.10 -2.01 -3.92
C LEU A 39 -2.19 -0.85 -3.47
N ASP A 40 -2.06 0.20 -4.29
CA ASP A 40 -1.33 1.41 -3.92
C ASP A 40 -1.91 2.06 -2.65
N PHE A 41 -3.24 2.21 -2.62
CA PHE A 41 -3.95 2.77 -1.48
C PHE A 41 -3.74 1.99 -0.17
N ILE A 42 -3.87 0.66 -0.20
CA ILE A 42 -3.67 -0.16 1.00
C ILE A 42 -2.18 -0.28 1.39
N SER A 43 -1.24 -0.05 0.46
CA SER A 43 0.20 -0.06 0.73
C SER A 43 0.63 1.11 1.61
N LYS A 44 0.03 2.29 1.39
CA LYS A 44 0.28 3.52 2.16
C LYS A 44 -0.18 3.41 3.62
N ASN A 45 -1.13 2.52 3.88
CA ASN A 45 -1.73 2.29 5.20
C ASN A 45 -1.19 1.03 5.92
N ASN A 46 -0.07 0.46 5.44
CA ASN A 46 0.45 -0.81 5.93
C ASN A 46 1.60 -0.63 6.95
N ASP A 47 1.39 -1.20 8.13
CA ASP A 47 2.35 -1.27 9.24
C ASP A 47 2.99 -2.65 9.32
N PHE A 48 3.90 -2.93 8.38
CA PHE A 48 4.72 -4.15 8.34
C PHE A 48 3.92 -5.46 8.27
N SER A 49 2.63 -5.40 7.98
CA SER A 49 1.73 -6.55 8.01
C SER A 49 1.88 -7.39 6.74
N TYR A 50 1.95 -6.73 5.59
CA TYR A 50 2.10 -7.39 4.30
C TYR A 50 3.07 -6.62 3.39
N THR A 51 3.50 -7.22 2.29
CA THR A 51 4.22 -6.53 1.22
C THR A 51 3.37 -6.57 -0.05
N ILE A 52 3.33 -5.45 -0.75
CA ILE A 52 2.63 -5.32 -2.03
C ILE A 52 3.66 -5.19 -3.14
N GLY A 53 3.33 -5.80 -4.26
CA GLY A 53 4.31 -6.21 -5.22
C GLY A 53 3.78 -6.42 -6.63
N LYS A 54 4.69 -6.64 -7.55
CA LYS A 54 4.47 -7.01 -8.94
C LYS A 54 5.57 -8.00 -9.23
N ASP A 55 5.19 -9.23 -9.52
CA ASP A 55 6.14 -10.28 -9.81
C ASP A 55 6.87 -9.93 -11.11
N LEU A 56 8.20 -9.89 -11.06
CA LEU A 56 9.03 -9.42 -12.19
C LEU A 56 8.92 -10.32 -13.43
N LYS A 57 8.55 -11.58 -13.27
CA LYS A 57 8.46 -12.54 -14.37
C LYS A 57 7.10 -12.50 -15.05
N SER A 58 6.02 -12.49 -14.26
CA SER A 58 4.64 -12.55 -14.76
C SER A 58 3.99 -11.18 -14.94
N GLY A 59 4.54 -10.14 -14.31
CA GLY A 59 3.91 -8.81 -14.23
C GLY A 59 2.64 -8.79 -13.38
N GLN A 60 2.29 -9.89 -12.70
CA GLN A 60 1.10 -9.99 -11.87
C GLN A 60 1.31 -9.26 -10.55
N CYS A 61 0.33 -8.47 -10.11
CA CYS A 61 0.37 -7.84 -8.81
C CYS A 61 0.25 -8.89 -7.69
N PHE A 62 0.93 -8.66 -6.57
CA PHE A 62 0.86 -9.54 -5.41
C PHE A 62 0.67 -8.80 -4.09
N LEU A 63 0.15 -9.54 -3.12
CA LEU A 63 0.04 -9.18 -1.71
C LEU A 63 0.59 -10.36 -0.90
N CYS A 64 1.65 -10.16 -0.13
CA CYS A 64 2.37 -11.21 0.59
C CYS A 64 2.35 -10.94 2.09
N GLU A 65 1.90 -11.90 2.90
CA GLU A 65 1.95 -11.80 4.37
C GLU A 65 3.41 -11.71 4.85
N ARG A 66 3.64 -10.91 5.89
CA ARG A 66 4.94 -10.85 6.59
C ARG A 66 4.94 -11.60 7.92
N TYR A 67 3.76 -11.88 8.47
CA TYR A 67 3.54 -12.77 9.60
C TYR A 67 2.16 -13.43 9.45
N GLU A 68 1.94 -14.52 10.17
CA GLU A 68 0.72 -15.34 10.02
C GLU A 68 -0.56 -14.52 10.17
N LYS A 69 -1.49 -14.66 9.19
CA LYS A 69 -2.82 -14.03 9.18
C LYS A 69 -2.82 -12.50 9.16
N SER A 70 -1.69 -11.87 8.87
CA SER A 70 -1.59 -10.41 8.86
C SER A 70 -2.52 -9.76 7.82
N ILE A 71 -2.69 -10.36 6.65
CA ILE A 71 -3.60 -9.83 5.63
C ILE A 71 -5.05 -9.90 6.13
N PHE A 72 -5.43 -11.03 6.74
CA PHE A 72 -6.77 -11.20 7.28
C PHE A 72 -7.04 -10.20 8.41
N SER A 73 -6.15 -10.12 9.41
CA SER A 73 -6.35 -9.28 10.59
C SER A 73 -6.39 -7.79 10.25
N THR A 74 -5.61 -7.33 9.27
CA THR A 74 -5.58 -5.93 8.88
C THR A 74 -6.75 -5.52 7.97
N LEU A 75 -7.18 -6.41 7.06
CA LEU A 75 -8.08 -6.04 5.96
C LEU A 75 -9.52 -6.52 6.11
N LYS A 76 -9.78 -7.53 6.96
CA LYS A 76 -11.14 -8.07 7.13
C LYS A 76 -12.11 -6.99 7.62
N GLY A 77 -13.28 -6.92 6.98
CA GLY A 77 -14.33 -5.95 7.30
C GLY A 77 -14.01 -4.48 7.00
N LYS A 78 -12.83 -4.17 6.45
CA LYS A 78 -12.50 -2.81 6.00
C LYS A 78 -13.32 -2.48 4.76
N LYS A 79 -13.96 -1.31 4.77
CA LYS A 79 -14.73 -0.78 3.65
C LYS A 79 -13.88 0.19 2.84
N VAL A 80 -13.93 0.09 1.51
CA VAL A 80 -13.18 0.97 0.60
C VAL A 80 -14.07 1.31 -0.57
N SER A 81 -14.00 2.56 -1.04
CA SER A 81 -14.61 2.99 -2.29
C SER A 81 -13.55 3.09 -3.38
N ILE A 82 -13.83 2.51 -4.53
CA ILE A 82 -13.06 2.70 -5.76
C ILE A 82 -13.85 3.60 -6.71
N TYR A 83 -13.25 4.71 -7.08
CA TYR A 83 -13.83 5.72 -7.94
C TYR A 83 -13.24 5.62 -9.35
N GLN A 84 -14.12 5.61 -10.34
CA GLN A 84 -13.77 5.83 -11.73
C GLN A 84 -13.88 7.33 -12.03
N LEU A 85 -12.78 7.93 -12.46
CA LEU A 85 -12.69 9.37 -12.70
C LEU A 85 -12.77 9.68 -14.18
N LYS A 86 -13.34 10.85 -14.48
CA LYS A 86 -13.22 11.47 -15.80
C LYS A 86 -11.77 11.90 -16.01
N PRO A 87 -11.18 11.69 -17.20
CA PRO A 87 -9.83 12.18 -17.49
C PRO A 87 -9.73 13.68 -17.27
N CYS A 88 -8.87 14.04 -16.32
CA CYS A 88 -8.67 15.39 -15.79
C CYS A 88 -7.18 15.68 -15.53
N VAL A 89 -6.31 14.73 -15.89
CA VAL A 89 -4.89 14.74 -15.56
C VAL A 89 -4.07 15.16 -16.77
N LYS A 90 -3.13 16.08 -16.53
CA LYS A 90 -2.18 16.60 -17.53
C LYS A 90 -0.89 15.78 -17.58
N ASP A 91 -0.47 15.24 -16.44
CA ASP A 91 0.85 14.62 -16.28
C ASP A 91 0.72 13.16 -15.82
N SER A 92 1.27 12.24 -16.59
CA SER A 92 1.49 10.85 -16.19
C SER A 92 2.91 10.72 -15.63
N VAL A 93 3.03 10.16 -14.43
CA VAL A 93 4.31 9.71 -13.90
C VAL A 93 4.35 8.21 -14.03
N GLU A 94 5.25 7.69 -14.85
CA GLU A 94 5.58 6.26 -14.82
C GLU A 94 6.19 5.95 -13.45
N THR A 95 5.51 5.10 -12.68
CA THR A 95 6.10 4.54 -11.47
C THR A 95 6.37 3.07 -11.67
N TYR A 96 7.21 2.52 -10.79
CA TYR A 96 7.56 1.11 -10.73
C TYR A 96 6.34 0.15 -10.73
N TRP A 97 5.17 0.64 -10.31
CA TRP A 97 3.96 -0.16 -10.08
C TRP A 97 2.90 -0.03 -11.17
N SER A 98 2.70 1.18 -11.71
CA SER A 98 1.77 1.51 -12.80
C SER A 98 1.96 2.95 -13.26
N ASP A 99 1.33 3.30 -14.39
CA ASP A 99 1.06 4.68 -14.78
C ASP A 99 0.25 5.36 -13.65
N ARG A 100 0.94 6.10 -12.77
CA ARG A 100 0.30 6.92 -11.75
C ARG A 100 0.02 8.29 -12.34
N TYR A 101 -1.12 8.81 -11.95
CA TYR A 101 -1.62 10.10 -12.39
C TYR A 101 -1.79 10.99 -11.19
N ILE A 102 -1.14 12.15 -11.21
CA ILE A 102 -1.27 13.13 -10.14
C ILE A 102 -2.55 13.94 -10.40
N ILE A 103 -3.47 13.92 -9.45
CA ILE A 103 -4.75 14.64 -9.51
C ILE A 103 -4.52 16.04 -8.94
N ASN A 104 -4.16 16.99 -9.80
CA ASN A 104 -3.87 18.38 -9.45
C ASN A 104 -5.11 19.29 -9.50
N GLU A 105 -6.05 18.99 -10.39
CA GLU A 105 -7.29 19.74 -10.57
C GLU A 105 -8.47 18.84 -10.18
N GLY A 106 -9.59 19.42 -9.76
CA GLY A 106 -10.76 18.65 -9.32
C GLY A 106 -11.26 17.70 -10.42
N CYS A 107 -11.23 16.40 -10.14
CA CYS A 107 -11.62 15.34 -11.06
C CYS A 107 -13.03 14.85 -10.76
N GLU A 108 -13.91 14.93 -11.76
CA GLU A 108 -15.29 14.44 -11.69
C GLU A 108 -15.33 12.91 -11.52
N VAL A 109 -16.12 12.45 -10.57
CA VAL A 109 -16.39 11.02 -10.35
C VAL A 109 -17.50 10.56 -11.30
N LEU A 110 -17.19 9.59 -12.15
CA LEU A 110 -18.14 8.96 -13.07
C LEU A 110 -18.90 7.81 -12.41
N LYS A 111 -18.20 7.02 -11.59
CA LYS A 111 -18.75 5.84 -10.93
C LYS A 111 -18.03 5.57 -9.62
N GLU A 112 -18.76 5.00 -8.67
CA GLU A 112 -18.23 4.47 -7.41
C GLU A 112 -18.56 2.97 -7.31
N GLU A 113 -17.57 2.17 -6.92
CA GLU A 113 -17.71 0.77 -6.52
C GLU A 113 -17.36 0.67 -5.04
N ILE A 114 -18.34 0.29 -4.22
CA ILE A 114 -18.17 0.15 -2.77
C ILE A 114 -17.80 -1.30 -2.45
N ILE A 115 -16.63 -1.48 -1.85
CA ILE A 115 -16.17 -2.73 -1.28
C ILE A 115 -16.55 -2.74 0.20
N THR A 116 -17.38 -3.69 0.61
CA THR A 116 -17.85 -3.81 2.01
C THR A 116 -16.92 -4.64 2.89
N ASP A 117 -16.11 -5.50 2.28
CA ASP A 117 -15.09 -6.28 2.95
C ASP A 117 -13.87 -6.43 2.02
N LEU A 118 -12.80 -5.72 2.38
CA LEU A 118 -11.58 -5.67 1.57
C LEU A 118 -10.87 -7.01 1.48
N TYR A 119 -10.83 -7.80 2.56
CA TYR A 119 -10.23 -9.12 2.54
C TYR A 119 -10.95 -10.08 1.59
N GLU A 120 -12.28 -10.11 1.65
CA GLU A 120 -13.09 -10.95 0.76
C GLU A 120 -12.92 -10.53 -0.70
N PHE A 121 -12.92 -9.22 -0.98
CA PHE A 121 -12.71 -8.71 -2.33
C PHE A 121 -11.35 -9.11 -2.90
N LEU A 122 -10.26 -8.94 -2.14
CA LEU A 122 -8.91 -9.35 -2.57
C LEU A 122 -8.82 -10.86 -2.79
N THR A 123 -9.47 -11.66 -1.94
CA THR A 123 -9.53 -13.13 -2.10
C THR A 123 -10.26 -13.53 -3.39
N ILE A 124 -11.29 -12.79 -3.80
CA ILE A 124 -11.97 -12.99 -5.08
C ILE A 124 -11.04 -12.65 -6.24
N LEU A 125 -10.26 -11.56 -6.16
CA LEU A 125 -9.28 -11.22 -7.19
C LEU A 125 -8.20 -12.28 -7.34
N ASP A 126 -7.72 -12.83 -6.22
CA ASP A 126 -6.75 -13.94 -6.18
C ASP A 126 -7.31 -15.21 -6.83
N LYS A 127 -8.51 -15.64 -6.44
CA LYS A 127 -9.21 -16.79 -7.07
C LYS A 127 -9.36 -16.63 -8.59
N ASN A 128 -9.59 -15.40 -9.05
CA ASN A 128 -9.73 -15.07 -10.47
C ASN A 128 -8.38 -14.80 -11.16
N LYS A 129 -7.25 -15.01 -10.48
CA LYS A 129 -5.89 -14.78 -10.99
C LYS A 129 -5.63 -13.34 -11.47
N LEU A 130 -6.39 -12.36 -10.96
CA LEU A 130 -6.19 -10.94 -11.24
C LEU A 130 -5.06 -10.33 -10.38
N MET A 131 -4.76 -10.98 -9.27
CA MET A 131 -3.58 -10.77 -8.44
C MET A 131 -3.19 -12.09 -7.78
N ARG A 132 -2.10 -12.10 -7.02
CA ARG A 132 -1.70 -13.24 -6.18
C ARG A 132 -1.66 -12.83 -4.72
N ILE A 133 -2.30 -13.61 -3.86
CA ILE A 133 -2.07 -13.57 -2.40
C ILE A 133 -1.08 -14.67 -2.02
N CYS A 134 -0.06 -14.30 -1.27
CA CYS A 134 0.95 -15.21 -0.74
C CYS A 134 0.84 -15.23 0.78
N TYR A 135 0.49 -16.38 1.34
CA TYR A 135 0.27 -16.55 2.78
C TYR A 135 1.56 -16.95 3.47
N PHE A 136 1.75 -16.51 4.71
CA PHE A 136 2.95 -16.84 5.49
C PHE A 136 3.04 -18.36 5.73
N PRO A 137 4.24 -18.99 5.69
CA PRO A 137 5.57 -18.40 5.54
C PRO A 137 6.08 -18.31 4.08
N GLU A 138 5.21 -18.50 3.08
CA GLU A 138 5.62 -18.42 1.69
C GLU A 138 6.10 -17.01 1.33
N LYS A 139 7.17 -16.91 0.54
CA LYS A 139 7.72 -15.65 0.02
C LYS A 139 7.72 -15.67 -1.52
N ILE A 140 7.37 -14.54 -2.12
CA ILE A 140 7.50 -14.32 -3.57
C ILE A 140 8.92 -13.85 -3.89
N ASN A 141 9.38 -14.14 -5.11
CA ASN A 141 10.64 -13.63 -5.65
C ASN A 141 10.72 -12.11 -5.49
N GLY A 142 11.80 -11.63 -4.87
CA GLY A 142 12.01 -10.20 -4.58
C GLY A 142 11.82 -9.81 -3.12
N ILE A 143 11.25 -10.69 -2.28
CA ILE A 143 11.26 -10.50 -0.82
C ILE A 143 12.51 -11.19 -0.24
N PRO A 144 13.38 -10.49 0.50
CA PRO A 144 14.53 -11.08 1.17
C PRO A 144 14.14 -12.22 2.13
N GLN A 145 14.92 -13.29 2.10
CA GLN A 145 14.67 -14.45 2.96
C GLN A 145 14.90 -14.14 4.45
N ASP A 146 15.82 -13.22 4.74
CA ASP A 146 16.18 -12.77 6.07
C ASP A 146 15.37 -11.55 6.56
N ASP A 147 14.38 -11.09 5.79
CA ASP A 147 13.56 -9.92 6.12
C ASP A 147 14.37 -8.63 6.35
N GLN A 148 15.55 -8.50 5.75
CA GLN A 148 16.37 -7.29 5.86
C GLN A 148 15.62 -6.03 5.40
N ASP A 149 14.71 -6.15 4.44
CA ASP A 149 13.86 -5.05 3.98
C ASP A 149 12.94 -4.51 5.08
N LEU A 150 12.43 -5.36 5.98
CA LEU A 150 11.65 -4.91 7.14
C LEU A 150 12.52 -4.24 8.18
N VAL A 151 13.75 -4.73 8.36
CA VAL A 151 14.73 -4.12 9.28
C VAL A 151 15.04 -2.69 8.81
N ASP A 152 15.41 -2.52 7.54
CA ASP A 152 15.73 -1.21 6.97
C ASP A 152 14.52 -0.26 7.07
N ARG A 153 13.32 -0.75 6.71
CA ARG A 153 12.08 0.03 6.80
C ARG A 153 11.75 0.43 8.23
N ALA A 154 11.99 -0.44 9.22
CA ALA A 154 11.77 -0.14 10.63
C ALA A 154 12.74 0.93 11.13
N ILE A 155 14.02 0.87 10.75
CA ILE A 155 15.00 1.89 11.10
C ILE A 155 14.62 3.24 10.48
N ILE A 156 14.28 3.28 9.18
CA ILE A 156 13.83 4.50 8.51
C ILE A 156 12.60 5.10 9.20
N LYS A 157 11.56 4.28 9.44
CA LYS A 157 10.35 4.75 10.15
C LYS A 157 10.67 5.22 11.57
N TYR A 158 11.58 4.56 12.29
CA TYR A 158 12.00 5.00 13.63
C TYR A 158 12.63 6.39 13.58
N ARG A 159 13.43 6.70 12.56
CA ARG A 159 14.01 8.05 12.40
C ARG A 159 12.94 9.12 12.15
N MET A 160 11.90 8.76 11.39
CA MET A 160 10.82 9.68 11.05
C MET A 160 9.80 9.88 12.18
N TYR A 161 9.50 8.82 12.96
CA TYR A 161 8.35 8.78 13.87
C TYR A 161 8.69 8.38 15.32
N GLY A 162 9.97 8.10 15.60
CA GLY A 162 10.49 7.80 16.93
C GLY A 162 10.17 6.40 17.47
N GLU A 163 10.26 6.25 18.79
CA GLU A 163 10.21 4.98 19.51
C GLU A 163 8.91 4.19 19.36
N SER A 164 7.82 4.83 18.93
CA SER A 164 6.55 4.16 18.64
C SER A 164 6.73 2.99 17.67
N ILE A 165 7.68 3.09 16.74
CA ILE A 165 7.98 2.05 15.75
C ILE A 165 8.57 0.80 16.39
N MET A 166 9.36 0.93 17.46
CA MET A 166 9.92 -0.24 18.16
C MET A 166 8.85 -1.11 18.81
N LYS A 167 7.74 -0.50 19.27
CA LYS A 167 6.59 -1.25 19.78
C LYS A 167 5.95 -2.09 18.67
N VAL A 168 5.73 -1.50 17.50
CA VAL A 168 5.20 -2.21 16.32
C VAL A 168 6.10 -3.37 15.90
N VAL A 169 7.42 -3.16 15.88
CA VAL A 169 8.38 -4.23 15.58
C VAL A 169 8.29 -5.35 16.61
N MET A 170 8.26 -5.03 17.90
CA MET A 170 8.16 -6.04 18.95
C MET A 170 6.83 -6.83 18.90
N GLU A 171 5.73 -6.16 18.54
CA GLU A 171 4.41 -6.78 18.44
C GLU A 171 4.24 -7.68 17.20
N HIS A 172 4.81 -7.28 16.05
CA HIS A 172 4.55 -7.96 14.78
C HIS A 172 5.74 -8.77 14.25
N HIS A 173 6.96 -8.37 14.62
CA HIS A 173 8.22 -8.95 14.15
C HIS A 173 9.25 -9.05 15.29
N PRO A 174 8.92 -9.71 16.42
CA PRO A 174 9.81 -9.75 17.59
C PRO A 174 11.20 -10.31 17.28
N GLN A 175 11.31 -11.22 16.31
CA GLN A 175 12.56 -11.80 15.83
C GLN A 175 13.51 -10.77 15.17
N LEU A 176 12.98 -9.62 14.74
CA LEU A 176 13.76 -8.56 14.10
C LEU A 176 14.18 -7.45 15.07
N PHE A 177 13.65 -7.44 16.30
CA PHE A 177 13.83 -6.33 17.25
C PHE A 177 15.32 -5.99 17.49
N GLU A 178 16.13 -6.99 17.81
CA GLU A 178 17.57 -6.79 18.09
C GLU A 178 18.33 -6.27 16.87
N ARG A 179 17.97 -6.73 15.66
CA ARG A 179 18.59 -6.26 14.41
C ARG A 179 18.23 -4.80 14.13
N VAL A 180 16.96 -4.42 14.34
CA VAL A 180 16.50 -3.04 14.19
C VAL A 180 17.21 -2.14 15.20
N LYS A 181 17.26 -2.54 16.47
CA LYS A 181 17.95 -1.80 17.53
C LYS A 181 19.43 -1.61 17.22
N ALA A 182 20.12 -2.68 16.83
CA ALA A 182 21.53 -2.60 16.45
C ALA A 182 21.76 -1.64 15.26
N GLY A 183 20.88 -1.65 14.25
CA GLY A 183 20.96 -0.72 13.12
C GLY A 183 20.72 0.74 13.51
N ILE A 184 19.79 0.99 14.45
CA ILE A 184 19.56 2.32 15.02
C ILE A 184 20.80 2.80 15.78
N ASP A 185 21.36 1.97 16.66
CA ASP A 185 22.53 2.27 17.49
C ASP A 185 23.79 2.50 16.62
N ALA A 186 23.95 1.73 15.54
CA ALA A 186 25.02 1.91 14.55
C ALA A 186 24.85 3.17 13.68
N GLY A 187 23.70 3.83 13.74
CA GLY A 187 23.45 5.07 13.03
C GLY A 187 23.08 4.91 11.56
N LEU A 188 22.49 3.76 11.17
CA LEU A 188 21.94 3.59 9.84
C LEU A 188 20.78 4.57 9.60
N PHE A 189 20.67 5.03 8.36
CA PHE A 189 19.59 5.90 7.85
C PHE A 189 19.40 7.20 8.63
N LYS A 190 20.46 7.76 9.23
CA LYS A 190 20.41 9.01 10.02
C LYS A 190 19.86 10.20 9.23
N GLU A 191 20.04 10.21 7.92
CA GLU A 191 19.55 11.23 6.99
C GLU A 191 18.02 11.33 6.91
N TYR A 192 17.28 10.33 7.40
CA TYR A 192 15.81 10.33 7.47
C TYR A 192 15.24 10.89 8.78
N GLY A 193 16.11 11.30 9.72
CA GLY A 193 15.71 11.94 10.97
C GLY A 193 15.46 13.44 10.79
N ILE A 194 14.50 13.98 11.56
CA ILE A 194 14.29 15.44 11.72
C ILE A 194 15.36 15.99 12.68
#